data_AF-A0A8H4MXK0-F1
#
_entry.id   AF-A0A8H4MXK0-F1
#
_cell.length_a   1.000
_cell.length_b   1.000
_cell.length_c   1.000
_cell.angle_alpha   90.00
_cell.angle_beta   90.00
_cell.angle_gamma   90.00
#
_symmetry.space_group_name_H-M   'P 1'
#
loop_
_entity.id
_entity.type
_entity.pdbx_description
1 polymer ?
#
loop_
_entity_poly.entity_id
_entity_poly.type
_entity_poly.pdbx_seq_one_letter_code
_entity_poly.pdbx_strand_id
1 'polypeptide(L)'
;MSAATSPFESLPNELIDQILSNLATDPPSWSRFDQAPCVRIVKSATRDLKNLSRTSSRLREVTRPRLFAHVCFDISEGESFLQFIQKWNLCRNVTSILARGNTGSDPQDDPSWWRRILHYLDPLRITLLAPPSFIGATLGTQIMDGHNWAFQISLQELQLERTQRQAAPPPVSHVEDCSGLLAAREWSSLQFNESSSLKAYNHYEYFLFQVPSVFNRWGSLSRTHPESVSLSLSLNRLTAFHYTAVFPFYNHVKLVLDSAKLMTSLRSLSVRLAPCLNDKATELEQRGSMDPSDPWMELATGYTLVAHAVRDLGNKSLVHFCACDYESDALRPELSAILTDVLGDSEWAHDGHGNWVKGAK
;
A
#
# COMPACT_ATOMS: atom_id res chain seq x y z
N MET A 1 -34.27 -5.74 -44.41
CA MET A 1 -33.80 -4.33 -44.31
C MET A 1 -32.57 -4.34 -43.42
N SER A 2 -31.39 -4.05 -43.99
CA SER A 2 -30.12 -4.00 -43.24
C SER A 2 -30.19 -2.83 -42.25
N ALA A 3 -30.05 -3.10 -40.95
CA ALA A 3 -29.93 -2.03 -39.96
C ALA A 3 -28.68 -1.20 -40.32
N ALA A 4 -28.85 0.11 -40.51
CA ALA A 4 -27.73 1.00 -40.78
C ALA A 4 -26.70 0.82 -39.67
N THR A 5 -25.50 0.36 -40.02
CA THR A 5 -24.37 0.24 -39.12
C THR A 5 -24.14 1.60 -38.47
N SER A 6 -24.10 1.63 -37.13
CA SER A 6 -23.92 2.88 -36.43
C SER A 6 -22.61 3.55 -36.89
N PRO A 7 -22.54 4.89 -37.03
CA PRO A 7 -21.31 5.57 -37.42
C PRO A 7 -20.15 5.23 -36.47
N PHE A 8 -20.47 4.95 -35.22
CA PHE A 8 -19.50 4.51 -34.21
C PHE A 8 -18.88 3.14 -34.54
N GLU A 9 -19.67 2.22 -35.11
CA GLU A 9 -19.19 0.92 -35.59
C GLU A 9 -18.41 1.00 -36.90
N SER A 10 -18.36 2.16 -37.55
CA SER A 10 -17.50 2.40 -38.71
C SER A 10 -16.09 2.90 -38.35
N LEU A 11 -15.89 3.34 -37.09
CA LEU A 11 -14.60 3.82 -36.63
C LEU A 11 -13.56 2.69 -36.62
N PRO A 12 -12.28 2.95 -36.98
CA PRO A 12 -11.17 2.02 -36.77
C PRO A 12 -10.96 1.68 -35.28
N ASN A 13 -10.35 0.52 -35.00
CA ASN A 13 -10.12 0.05 -33.63
C ASN A 13 -9.22 1.02 -32.83
N GLU A 14 -8.30 1.70 -33.51
CA GLU A 14 -7.37 2.67 -32.93
C GLU A 14 -8.11 3.90 -32.39
N LEU A 15 -9.10 4.40 -33.13
CA LEU A 15 -9.92 5.52 -32.67
C LEU A 15 -10.83 5.11 -31.52
N ILE A 16 -11.39 3.90 -31.58
CA ILE A 16 -12.15 3.35 -30.46
C ILE A 16 -11.24 3.23 -29.23
N ASP A 17 -10.02 2.71 -29.37
CA ASP A 17 -9.06 2.58 -28.27
C ASP A 17 -8.68 3.94 -27.64
N GLN A 18 -8.55 4.99 -28.46
CA GLN A 18 -8.37 6.37 -27.98
C GLN A 18 -9.60 6.90 -27.23
N ILE A 19 -10.82 6.56 -27.66
CA ILE A 19 -12.03 6.92 -26.89
C ILE A 19 -12.04 6.16 -25.55
N LEU A 20 -11.69 4.87 -25.56
CA LEU A 20 -11.61 4.05 -24.36
C LEU A 20 -10.56 4.55 -23.36
N SER A 21 -9.44 5.11 -23.82
CA SER A 21 -8.41 5.65 -22.94
C SER A 21 -8.93 6.83 -22.12
N ASN A 22 -9.82 7.64 -22.69
CA ASN A 22 -10.47 8.77 -22.01
C ASN A 22 -11.58 8.33 -21.04
N LEU A 23 -12.09 7.11 -21.18
CA LEU A 23 -13.07 6.50 -20.26
C LEU A 23 -12.42 5.64 -19.17
N ALA A 24 -11.14 5.30 -19.33
CA ALA A 24 -10.40 4.55 -18.35
C ALA A 24 -10.18 5.41 -17.10
N THR A 25 -10.37 4.82 -15.94
CA THR A 25 -10.14 5.47 -14.64
C THR A 25 -9.18 4.63 -13.85
N ASP A 26 -8.37 5.28 -13.03
CA ASP A 26 -7.47 4.62 -12.10
C ASP A 26 -8.25 3.73 -11.12
N PRO A 27 -7.64 2.65 -10.62
CA PRO A 27 -8.30 1.77 -9.67
C PRO A 27 -8.63 2.54 -8.38
N PRO A 28 -9.85 2.40 -7.83
CA PRO A 28 -10.26 3.13 -6.63
C PRO A 28 -9.44 2.76 -5.38
N SER A 29 -8.73 1.63 -5.40
CA SER A 29 -7.79 1.26 -4.33
C SER A 29 -6.61 2.21 -4.21
N TRP A 30 -6.28 2.96 -5.27
CA TRP A 30 -5.17 3.89 -5.22
C TRP A 30 -5.52 5.16 -4.44
N SER A 31 -6.61 5.84 -4.80
CA SER A 31 -7.01 7.08 -4.14
C SER A 31 -7.57 6.89 -2.72
N ARG A 32 -7.82 5.64 -2.32
CA ARG A 32 -8.36 5.28 -1.01
C ARG A 32 -7.36 4.54 -0.12
N PHE A 33 -6.09 4.45 -0.53
CA PHE A 33 -5.08 3.73 0.24
C PHE A 33 -4.97 4.23 1.68
N ASP A 34 -5.14 5.53 1.91
CA ASP A 34 -5.06 6.11 3.26
C ASP A 34 -6.35 6.02 4.08
N GLN A 35 -7.41 5.42 3.54
CA GLN A 35 -8.64 5.17 4.28
C GLN A 35 -8.49 3.89 5.11
N ALA A 36 -9.36 3.69 6.10
CA ALA A 36 -9.40 2.44 6.85
C ALA A 36 -9.47 1.21 5.90
N PRO A 37 -8.55 0.24 6.00
CA PRO A 37 -8.53 -0.93 5.14
C PRO A 37 -9.88 -1.67 5.13
N CYS A 38 -10.49 -1.80 3.96
CA CYS A 38 -11.77 -2.50 3.84
C CYS A 38 -11.98 -3.11 2.45
N VAL A 39 -12.81 -4.16 2.38
CA VAL A 39 -13.16 -4.85 1.13
C VAL A 39 -13.87 -3.96 0.10
N ARG A 40 -14.35 -2.78 0.51
CA ARG A 40 -15.03 -1.82 -0.38
C ARG A 40 -14.05 -0.93 -1.13
N ILE A 41 -12.75 -1.02 -0.86
CA ILE A 41 -11.74 -0.19 -1.51
C ILE A 41 -11.74 -0.33 -3.04
N VAL A 42 -12.14 -1.49 -3.55
CA VAL A 42 -12.27 -1.79 -4.99
C VAL A 42 -13.56 -1.28 -5.66
N LYS A 43 -14.51 -0.71 -4.90
CA LYS A 43 -15.81 -0.29 -5.46
C LYS A 43 -15.69 1.07 -6.14
N SER A 44 -15.92 1.10 -7.45
CA SER A 44 -16.12 2.34 -8.22
C SER A 44 -17.62 2.55 -8.54
N ALA A 45 -18.03 3.82 -8.55
CA ALA A 45 -19.33 4.23 -9.08
C ALA A 45 -19.32 4.27 -10.62
N THR A 46 -18.17 4.48 -11.25
CA THR A 46 -18.02 4.50 -12.71
C THR A 46 -18.18 3.10 -13.28
N ARG A 47 -18.94 3.00 -14.37
CA ARG A 47 -19.24 1.74 -15.06
C ARG A 47 -19.10 1.88 -16.58
N ASP A 48 -18.39 2.89 -17.05
CA ASP A 48 -18.42 3.31 -18.46
C ASP A 48 -17.89 2.22 -19.38
N LEU A 49 -16.71 1.67 -19.10
CA LEU A 49 -16.14 0.54 -19.85
C LEU A 49 -17.01 -0.72 -19.74
N LYS A 50 -17.67 -0.95 -18.59
CA LYS A 50 -18.59 -2.10 -18.42
C LYS A 50 -19.82 -1.93 -19.30
N ASN A 51 -20.41 -0.74 -19.32
CA ASN A 51 -21.58 -0.42 -20.13
C ASN A 51 -21.24 -0.52 -21.63
N LEU A 52 -20.10 0.04 -22.04
CA LEU A 52 -19.65 -0.02 -23.43
C LEU A 52 -19.35 -1.45 -23.89
N SER A 53 -18.80 -2.31 -23.02
CA SER A 53 -18.58 -3.72 -23.37
C SER A 53 -19.86 -4.53 -23.63
N ARG A 54 -21.04 -3.98 -23.32
CA ARG A 54 -22.35 -4.63 -23.47
C ARG A 54 -23.11 -4.18 -24.72
N THR A 55 -22.60 -3.21 -25.47
CA THR A 55 -23.33 -2.63 -26.62
C THR A 55 -23.24 -3.50 -27.87
N SER A 56 -22.05 -3.98 -28.24
CA SER A 56 -21.85 -4.91 -29.37
C SER A 56 -20.68 -5.87 -29.13
N SER A 57 -20.63 -6.96 -29.89
CA SER A 57 -19.55 -7.96 -29.81
C SER A 57 -18.18 -7.34 -30.11
N ARG A 58 -18.10 -6.49 -31.14
CA ARG A 58 -16.89 -5.76 -31.51
C ARG A 58 -16.41 -4.85 -30.37
N LEU A 59 -17.32 -4.06 -29.79
CA LEU A 59 -16.96 -3.18 -28.66
C LEU A 59 -16.56 -3.96 -27.42
N ARG A 60 -17.19 -5.11 -27.16
CA ARG A 60 -16.78 -6.03 -26.10
C ARG A 60 -15.34 -6.49 -26.29
N GLU A 61 -14.95 -6.86 -27.51
CA GLU A 61 -13.59 -7.32 -27.80
C GLU A 61 -12.55 -6.22 -27.65
N VAL A 62 -12.81 -5.02 -28.18
CA VAL A 62 -11.88 -3.88 -28.11
C VAL A 62 -11.80 -3.31 -26.69
N THR A 63 -12.88 -3.36 -25.91
CA THR A 63 -12.92 -2.83 -24.53
C THR A 63 -12.27 -3.76 -23.52
N ARG A 64 -12.30 -5.09 -23.75
CA ARG A 64 -11.86 -6.10 -22.78
C ARG A 64 -10.44 -5.87 -22.24
N PRO A 65 -9.41 -5.57 -23.07
CA PRO A 65 -8.06 -5.29 -22.58
C PRO A 65 -8.00 -4.19 -21.51
N ARG A 66 -8.70 -3.07 -21.72
CA ARG A 66 -8.71 -1.93 -20.78
C ARG A 66 -9.60 -2.18 -19.59
N LEU A 67 -10.73 -2.86 -19.79
CA LEU A 67 -11.64 -3.22 -18.70
C LEU A 67 -10.97 -4.11 -17.65
N PHE A 68 -10.03 -4.97 -18.07
CA PHE A 68 -9.27 -5.87 -17.20
C PHE A 68 -7.81 -5.44 -17.01
N ALA A 69 -7.48 -4.15 -17.22
CA ALA A 69 -6.16 -3.63 -16.89
C ALA A 69 -5.93 -3.65 -15.37
N HIS A 70 -6.97 -3.34 -14.60
CA HIS A 70 -6.95 -3.39 -13.14
C HIS A 70 -7.90 -4.49 -12.67
N VAL A 71 -7.35 -5.52 -12.02
CA VAL A 71 -8.10 -6.72 -11.62
C VAL A 71 -8.07 -6.91 -10.12
N CYS A 72 -9.14 -7.52 -9.60
CA CYS A 72 -9.28 -7.90 -8.21
C CYS A 72 -9.78 -9.34 -8.15
N PHE A 73 -9.24 -10.14 -7.21
CA PHE A 73 -9.70 -11.51 -6.97
C PHE A 73 -9.50 -11.90 -5.49
N ASP A 74 -10.25 -12.90 -5.04
CA ASP A 74 -10.00 -13.57 -3.75
C ASP A 74 -8.94 -14.65 -3.96
N ILE A 75 -7.98 -14.77 -3.04
CA ILE A 75 -6.85 -15.69 -3.20
C ILE A 75 -7.32 -17.14 -3.39
N SER A 76 -8.40 -17.53 -2.69
CA SER A 76 -9.08 -18.81 -2.86
C SER A 76 -9.59 -19.09 -4.29
N GLU A 77 -9.86 -18.04 -5.08
CA GLU A 77 -10.32 -18.12 -6.47
C GLU A 77 -9.18 -17.94 -7.49
N GLY A 78 -7.92 -17.93 -7.05
CA GLY A 78 -6.74 -17.65 -7.90
C GLY A 78 -6.62 -18.52 -9.15
N GLU A 79 -7.00 -19.80 -9.08
CA GLU A 79 -7.06 -20.72 -10.23
C GLU A 79 -8.07 -20.24 -11.28
N SER A 80 -9.33 -20.06 -10.87
CA SER A 80 -10.43 -19.63 -11.74
C SER A 80 -10.13 -18.27 -12.37
N PHE A 81 -9.52 -17.38 -11.59
CA PHE A 81 -9.03 -16.09 -12.07
C PHE A 81 -7.99 -16.24 -13.19
N LEU A 82 -6.95 -17.06 -12.99
CA LEU A 82 -5.92 -17.27 -14.01
C LEU A 82 -6.48 -17.93 -15.28
N GLN A 83 -7.35 -18.92 -15.14
CA GLN A 83 -8.03 -19.55 -16.27
C GLN A 83 -8.84 -18.53 -17.09
N PHE A 84 -9.53 -17.62 -16.41
CA PHE A 84 -10.23 -16.53 -17.08
C PHE A 84 -9.28 -15.61 -17.85
N ILE A 85 -8.18 -15.18 -17.22
CA ILE A 85 -7.21 -14.28 -17.85
C ILE A 85 -6.54 -14.92 -19.07
N GLN A 86 -6.20 -16.21 -18.99
CA GLN A 86 -5.62 -16.98 -20.10
C GLN A 86 -6.62 -17.20 -21.22
N LYS A 87 -7.85 -17.62 -20.91
CA LYS A 87 -8.92 -17.87 -21.90
C LYS A 87 -9.17 -16.66 -22.80
N TRP A 88 -9.03 -15.46 -22.27
CA TRP A 88 -9.27 -14.21 -23.00
C TRP A 88 -7.98 -13.48 -23.44
N ASN A 89 -6.81 -14.11 -23.29
CA ASN A 89 -5.50 -13.57 -23.63
C ASN A 89 -5.23 -12.17 -23.03
N LEU A 90 -5.55 -12.01 -21.74
CA LEU A 90 -5.47 -10.73 -21.03
C LEU A 90 -4.16 -10.53 -20.25
N CYS A 91 -3.27 -11.52 -20.22
CA CYS A 91 -2.07 -11.51 -19.36
C CYS A 91 -1.23 -10.22 -19.51
N ARG A 92 -1.00 -9.79 -20.76
CA ARG A 92 -0.23 -8.58 -21.08
C ARG A 92 -0.95 -7.28 -20.73
N ASN A 93 -2.27 -7.32 -20.58
CA ASN A 93 -3.11 -6.15 -20.35
C ASN A 93 -3.27 -5.86 -18.87
N VAL A 94 -3.18 -6.88 -18.00
CA VAL A 94 -3.20 -6.69 -16.54
C VAL A 94 -1.98 -5.84 -16.12
N THR A 95 -2.24 -4.64 -15.64
CA THR A 95 -1.24 -3.67 -15.13
C THR A 95 -1.23 -3.63 -13.61
N SER A 96 -2.36 -3.81 -12.94
CA SER A 96 -2.41 -3.88 -11.47
C SER A 96 -3.32 -4.99 -10.97
N ILE A 97 -2.95 -5.55 -9.83
CA ILE A 97 -3.68 -6.63 -9.18
C ILE A 97 -3.99 -6.22 -7.74
N LEU A 98 -5.22 -6.42 -7.31
CA LEU A 98 -5.59 -6.45 -5.90
C LEU A 98 -5.98 -7.88 -5.51
N ALA A 99 -5.21 -8.50 -4.62
CA ALA A 99 -5.50 -9.81 -4.05
C ALA A 99 -6.10 -9.62 -2.65
N ARG A 100 -7.20 -10.33 -2.37
CA ARG A 100 -7.83 -10.34 -1.04
C ARG A 100 -7.52 -11.67 -0.37
N GLY A 101 -6.79 -11.60 0.75
CA GLY A 101 -6.54 -12.74 1.62
C GLY A 101 -7.69 -12.94 2.61
N ASN A 102 -7.85 -14.17 3.05
CA ASN A 102 -9.04 -14.69 3.69
C ASN A 102 -9.73 -13.68 4.62
N THR A 103 -10.85 -13.15 4.15
CA THR A 103 -11.77 -12.31 4.92
C THR A 103 -12.94 -13.13 5.48
N GLY A 104 -12.88 -14.47 5.42
CA GLY A 104 -13.93 -15.43 5.79
C GLY A 104 -13.40 -16.63 6.62
N SER A 105 -14.22 -17.67 6.79
CA SER A 105 -14.07 -18.70 7.83
C SER A 105 -13.59 -20.09 7.36
N ASP A 106 -13.06 -20.26 6.16
CA ASP A 106 -12.61 -21.57 5.62
C ASP A 106 -11.59 -21.37 4.48
N PRO A 107 -10.88 -22.43 4.01
CA PRO A 107 -9.56 -22.90 4.46
C PRO A 107 -8.45 -21.81 4.38
N GLN A 108 -7.31 -22.09 5.02
CA GLN A 108 -6.16 -21.18 5.06
C GLN A 108 -5.62 -20.93 3.64
N ASP A 109 -5.84 -19.71 3.11
CA ASP A 109 -5.26 -19.27 1.85
C ASP A 109 -3.75 -19.56 1.84
N ASP A 110 -3.19 -19.93 0.68
CA ASP A 110 -1.74 -20.11 0.54
C ASP A 110 -1.05 -18.73 0.56
N PRO A 111 -0.18 -18.41 1.54
CA PRO A 111 0.58 -17.16 1.57
C PRO A 111 1.52 -17.01 0.36
N SER A 112 1.77 -18.10 -0.36
CA SER A 112 2.61 -18.16 -1.56
C SER A 112 1.82 -17.98 -2.87
N TRP A 113 0.55 -17.60 -2.81
CA TRP A 113 -0.34 -17.38 -3.97
C TRP A 113 0.33 -16.56 -5.10
N TRP A 114 1.18 -15.61 -4.72
CA TRP A 114 1.87 -14.71 -5.62
C TRP A 114 2.82 -15.43 -6.57
N ARG A 115 3.39 -16.58 -6.20
CA ARG A 115 4.29 -17.36 -7.07
C ARG A 115 3.59 -17.71 -8.37
N ARG A 116 2.38 -18.22 -8.23
CA ARG A 116 1.56 -18.64 -9.35
C ARG A 116 1.08 -17.46 -10.18
N ILE A 117 0.67 -16.37 -9.53
CA ILE A 117 0.24 -15.16 -10.24
C ILE A 117 1.39 -14.56 -11.03
N LEU A 118 2.57 -14.41 -10.43
CA LEU A 118 3.76 -13.84 -11.07
C LEU A 118 4.40 -14.76 -12.13
N HIS A 119 4.01 -16.04 -12.16
CA HIS A 119 4.39 -16.95 -13.23
C HIS A 119 3.68 -16.60 -14.55
N TYR A 120 2.41 -16.19 -14.49
CA TYR A 120 1.60 -15.90 -15.68
C TYR A 120 1.44 -14.41 -15.97
N LEU A 121 1.52 -13.57 -14.95
CA LEU A 121 1.27 -12.14 -15.02
C LEU A 121 2.52 -11.35 -14.63
N ASP A 122 2.70 -10.22 -15.30
CA ASP A 122 3.80 -9.29 -15.03
C ASP A 122 3.22 -7.89 -14.68
N PRO A 123 2.49 -7.74 -13.55
CA PRO A 123 1.83 -6.50 -13.18
C PRO A 123 2.84 -5.44 -12.71
N LEU A 124 2.55 -4.16 -12.93
CA LEU A 124 3.36 -3.05 -12.41
C LEU A 124 3.06 -2.78 -10.92
N ARG A 125 1.87 -3.17 -10.45
CA ARG A 125 1.40 -2.95 -9.10
C ARG A 125 0.71 -4.20 -8.54
N ILE A 126 1.05 -4.56 -7.31
CA ILE A 126 0.34 -5.56 -6.53
C ILE A 126 -0.12 -4.92 -5.22
N THR A 127 -1.39 -5.11 -4.91
CA THR A 127 -2.00 -4.71 -3.64
C THR A 127 -2.54 -5.96 -2.95
N LEU A 128 -2.18 -6.17 -1.69
CA LEU A 128 -2.68 -7.23 -0.84
C LEU A 128 -3.49 -6.62 0.29
N LEU A 129 -4.77 -6.98 0.36
CA LEU A 129 -5.66 -6.65 1.47
C LEU A 129 -5.93 -7.93 2.25
N ALA A 130 -5.38 -8.05 3.46
CA ALA A 130 -5.47 -9.27 4.24
C ALA A 130 -5.25 -9.01 5.75
N PRO A 131 -5.56 -9.99 6.63
CA PRO A 131 -5.20 -9.92 8.03
C PRO A 131 -3.68 -9.79 8.24
N PRO A 132 -3.23 -9.20 9.37
CA PRO A 132 -1.81 -8.98 9.62
C PRO A 132 -0.96 -10.23 9.44
N SER A 133 -1.32 -11.34 10.10
CA SER A 133 -0.59 -12.61 10.06
C SER A 133 -0.41 -13.15 8.63
N PHE A 134 -1.40 -12.96 7.75
CA PHE A 134 -1.33 -13.37 6.35
C PHE A 134 -0.36 -12.49 5.54
N ILE A 135 -0.37 -11.17 5.76
CA ILE A 135 0.61 -10.26 5.15
C ILE A 135 2.02 -10.64 5.60
N GLY A 136 2.21 -10.90 6.89
CA GLY A 136 3.48 -11.39 7.44
C GLY A 136 3.96 -12.65 6.72
N ALA A 137 3.11 -13.68 6.64
CA ALA A 137 3.44 -14.92 5.95
C ALA A 137 3.76 -14.71 4.46
N THR A 138 3.02 -13.84 3.77
CA THR A 138 3.26 -13.49 2.35
C THR A 138 4.62 -12.81 2.15
N LEU A 139 5.07 -12.04 3.15
CA LEU A 139 6.36 -11.36 3.18
C LEU A 139 7.48 -12.22 3.80
N GLY A 140 7.22 -13.48 4.17
CA GLY A 140 8.19 -14.34 4.83
C GLY A 140 8.60 -13.85 6.22
N THR A 141 7.73 -13.12 6.91
CA THR A 141 7.97 -12.49 8.21
C THR A 141 6.94 -12.95 9.24
N GLN A 142 7.39 -13.51 10.36
CA GLN A 142 6.50 -13.87 11.45
C GLN A 142 6.01 -12.61 12.19
N ILE A 143 4.69 -12.51 12.38
CA ILE A 143 4.05 -11.47 13.18
C ILE A 143 3.61 -12.07 14.51
N MET A 144 3.85 -11.32 15.59
CA MET A 144 3.32 -11.64 16.92
C MET A 144 1.86 -11.16 16.98
N ASP A 145 0.92 -12.12 16.95
CA ASP A 145 -0.53 -11.85 16.91
C ASP A 145 -1.19 -11.91 18.30
N GLY A 146 -0.41 -12.21 19.36
CA GLY A 146 -0.91 -12.41 20.72
C GLY A 146 -1.57 -11.18 21.35
N HIS A 147 -1.30 -9.97 20.82
CA HIS A 147 -1.93 -8.73 21.29
C HIS A 147 -2.99 -8.18 20.32
N ASN A 148 -3.28 -8.85 19.19
CA ASN A 148 -4.25 -8.35 18.21
C ASN A 148 -5.66 -8.16 18.79
N TRP A 149 -6.02 -8.90 19.84
CA TRP A 149 -7.29 -8.71 20.55
C TRP A 149 -7.49 -7.28 21.08
N ALA A 150 -6.41 -6.57 21.43
CA ALA A 150 -6.46 -5.20 21.96
C ALA A 150 -6.64 -4.16 20.84
N PHE A 151 -6.08 -4.43 19.66
CA PHE A 151 -6.18 -3.54 18.49
C PHE A 151 -7.41 -3.81 17.63
N GLN A 152 -7.83 -5.08 17.57
CA GLN A 152 -8.89 -5.61 16.69
C GLN A 152 -8.65 -5.26 15.22
N ILE A 153 -7.40 -5.36 14.76
CA ILE A 153 -7.04 -5.12 13.36
C ILE A 153 -7.37 -6.37 12.55
N SER A 154 -8.42 -6.26 11.73
CA SER A 154 -8.88 -7.37 10.87
C SER A 154 -8.21 -7.36 9.50
N LEU A 155 -7.86 -6.19 8.99
CA LEU A 155 -7.28 -6.00 7.66
C LEU A 155 -6.19 -4.93 7.70
N GLN A 156 -5.14 -5.18 6.93
CA GLN A 156 -4.08 -4.25 6.58
C GLN A 156 -3.94 -4.22 5.06
N GLU A 157 -3.30 -3.18 4.52
CA GLU A 157 -3.05 -3.05 3.09
C GLU A 157 -1.56 -2.92 2.81
N LEU A 158 -1.04 -3.82 1.98
CA LEU A 158 0.31 -3.79 1.45
C LEU A 158 0.23 -3.50 -0.04
N GLN A 159 0.95 -2.49 -0.53
CA GLN A 159 1.09 -2.22 -1.95
C GLN A 159 2.57 -2.19 -2.36
N LEU A 160 2.87 -2.88 -3.44
CA LEU A 160 4.19 -2.93 -4.06
C LEU A 160 4.08 -2.48 -5.51
N GLU A 161 4.98 -1.60 -5.93
CA GLU A 161 5.00 -1.06 -7.29
C GLU A 161 6.39 -1.08 -7.90
N ARG A 162 6.41 -1.08 -9.23
CA ARG A 162 7.60 -0.91 -10.05
C ARG A 162 7.29 -0.04 -11.26
N THR A 163 8.31 0.63 -11.78
CA THR A 163 8.17 1.58 -12.90
C THR A 163 8.08 0.91 -14.27
N GLN A 164 8.60 -0.30 -14.41
CA GLN A 164 8.68 -1.00 -15.70
C GLN A 164 8.37 -2.49 -15.55
N ARG A 165 7.81 -3.05 -16.63
CA ARG A 165 7.66 -4.51 -16.80
C ARG A 165 9.01 -5.14 -17.07
N GLN A 166 9.14 -6.42 -16.76
CA GLN A 166 10.36 -7.15 -17.08
C GLN A 166 10.45 -7.36 -18.60
N ALA A 167 11.58 -6.99 -19.20
CA ALA A 167 11.82 -7.15 -20.64
C ALA A 167 11.84 -8.63 -21.07
N ALA A 168 12.22 -9.53 -20.16
CA ALA A 168 12.14 -10.97 -20.31
C ALA A 168 11.58 -11.60 -19.03
N PRO A 169 10.72 -12.64 -19.14
CA PRO A 169 10.24 -13.36 -17.96
C PRO A 169 11.44 -13.97 -17.22
N PRO A 170 11.51 -13.83 -15.89
CA PRO A 170 12.58 -14.40 -15.10
C PRO A 170 12.50 -15.94 -15.17
N PRO A 171 13.62 -16.64 -14.97
CA PRO A 171 13.62 -18.10 -14.90
C PRO A 171 12.58 -18.57 -13.87
N VAL A 172 11.81 -19.60 -14.22
CA VAL A 172 10.71 -20.11 -13.37
C VAL A 172 11.21 -20.45 -11.95
N SER A 173 12.42 -21.00 -11.84
CA SER A 173 13.07 -21.32 -10.56
C SER A 173 13.23 -20.13 -9.63
N HIS A 174 13.47 -18.91 -10.16
CA HIS A 174 13.72 -17.74 -9.32
C HIS A 174 12.50 -17.39 -8.44
N VAL A 175 11.29 -17.50 -8.99
CA VAL A 175 10.06 -17.16 -8.24
C VAL A 175 9.72 -18.24 -7.21
N GLU A 176 10.00 -19.49 -7.53
CA GLU A 176 9.78 -20.63 -6.64
C GLU A 176 10.72 -20.59 -5.43
N ASP A 177 11.98 -20.19 -5.64
CA ASP A 177 13.01 -20.11 -4.59
C ASP A 177 12.89 -18.86 -3.69
N CYS A 178 12.06 -17.88 -4.07
CA CYS A 178 11.90 -16.64 -3.29
C CYS A 178 11.20 -16.88 -1.95
N SER A 179 11.76 -16.31 -0.88
CA SER A 179 11.26 -16.44 0.49
C SER A 179 9.96 -15.67 0.77
N GLY A 180 9.62 -14.69 -0.06
CA GLY A 180 8.42 -13.88 0.08
C GLY A 180 8.20 -12.93 -1.11
N LEU A 181 7.04 -12.31 -1.15
CA LEU A 181 6.61 -11.43 -2.24
C LEU A 181 7.57 -10.25 -2.49
N LEU A 182 8.19 -9.72 -1.43
CA LEU A 182 9.13 -8.61 -1.54
C LEU A 182 10.41 -9.00 -2.31
N ALA A 183 10.86 -10.25 -2.20
CA ALA A 183 12.03 -10.77 -2.92
C ALA A 183 11.69 -11.24 -4.35
N ALA A 184 10.40 -11.41 -4.66
CA ALA A 184 9.95 -12.00 -5.93
C ALA A 184 10.25 -11.14 -7.17
N ARG A 185 10.40 -9.82 -6.99
CA ARG A 185 10.64 -8.82 -8.04
C ARG A 185 11.41 -7.64 -7.48
N GLU A 186 12.01 -6.85 -8.37
CA GLU A 186 12.64 -5.57 -8.01
C GLU A 186 11.57 -4.48 -7.88
N TRP A 187 10.99 -4.36 -6.68
CA TRP A 187 10.03 -3.30 -6.35
C TRP A 187 10.74 -1.96 -6.13
N SER A 188 10.14 -0.87 -6.60
CA SER A 188 10.66 0.50 -6.44
C SER A 188 9.88 1.32 -5.41
N SER A 189 8.67 0.90 -5.06
CA SER A 189 7.78 1.59 -4.11
C SER A 189 7.08 0.57 -3.21
N LEU A 190 7.00 0.91 -1.91
CA LEU A 190 6.26 0.18 -0.89
C LEU A 190 5.27 1.14 -0.24
N GLN A 191 4.00 0.78 -0.19
CA GLN A 191 3.02 1.47 0.64
C GLN A 191 2.44 0.48 1.65
N PHE A 192 2.30 0.91 2.90
CA PHE A 192 1.76 0.07 3.96
C PHE A 192 0.73 0.85 4.79
N ASN A 193 -0.50 0.34 4.86
CA ASN A 193 -1.54 0.83 5.76
C ASN A 193 -1.79 -0.19 6.87
N GLU A 194 -1.39 0.15 8.09
CA GLU A 194 -1.48 -0.70 9.28
C GLU A 194 -2.84 -0.74 9.95
N SER A 195 -3.79 0.08 9.47
CA SER A 195 -5.08 0.33 10.12
C SER A 195 -4.93 1.17 11.40
N SER A 196 -5.93 1.11 12.27
CA SER A 196 -6.04 1.93 13.48
C SER A 196 -5.60 1.20 14.73
N SER A 197 -4.79 1.87 15.55
CA SER A 197 -4.41 1.41 16.89
C SER A 197 -5.25 2.02 18.01
N LEU A 198 -6.21 2.90 17.68
CA LEU A 198 -7.04 3.61 18.68
C LEU A 198 -7.71 2.70 19.70
N LYS A 199 -8.15 1.50 19.29
CA LYS A 199 -8.81 0.55 20.21
C LYS A 199 -7.93 0.13 21.36
N ALA A 200 -6.62 0.03 21.15
CA ALA A 200 -5.69 -0.44 22.18
C ALA A 200 -5.66 0.50 23.39
N TYR A 201 -5.88 1.80 23.19
CA TYR A 201 -5.89 2.81 24.25
C TYR A 201 -7.09 2.70 25.20
N ASN A 202 -8.13 1.93 24.87
CA ASN A 202 -9.22 1.64 25.80
C ASN A 202 -8.80 0.69 26.92
N HIS A 203 -7.62 0.07 26.80
CA HIS A 203 -7.13 -0.92 27.75
C HIS A 203 -6.11 -0.30 28.71
N TYR A 204 -6.23 -0.68 29.98
CA TYR A 204 -5.19 -0.39 30.97
C TYR A 204 -3.86 -1.01 30.52
N GLU A 205 -2.75 -0.31 30.75
CA GLU A 205 -1.40 -0.74 30.34
C GLU A 205 -1.25 -0.99 28.83
N TYR A 206 -1.96 -0.20 27.99
CA TYR A 206 -1.87 -0.31 26.53
C TYR A 206 -0.43 -0.30 25.99
N PHE A 207 0.47 0.40 26.68
CA PHE A 207 1.90 0.51 26.34
C PHE A 207 2.67 -0.82 26.41
N LEU A 208 2.11 -1.89 27.00
CA LEU A 208 2.66 -3.24 26.98
C LEU A 208 2.28 -4.01 25.71
N PHE A 209 1.29 -3.52 24.95
CA PHE A 209 0.83 -4.19 23.74
C PHE A 209 1.71 -3.87 22.54
N GLN A 210 1.65 -4.76 21.56
CA GLN A 210 2.44 -4.66 20.34
C GLN A 210 1.49 -4.71 19.15
N VAL A 211 1.57 -3.68 18.31
CA VAL A 211 0.78 -3.57 17.07
C VAL A 211 1.07 -4.82 16.22
N PRO A 212 0.06 -5.57 15.73
CA PRO A 212 0.30 -6.73 14.86
C PRO A 212 0.83 -6.25 13.50
N SER A 213 2.16 -6.31 13.33
CA SER A 213 2.86 -5.70 12.19
C SER A 213 4.17 -6.40 11.87
N VAL A 214 4.54 -6.40 10.58
CA VAL A 214 5.86 -6.86 10.09
C VAL A 214 7.01 -5.98 10.58
N PHE A 215 6.76 -4.70 10.84
CA PHE A 215 7.81 -3.76 11.25
C PHE A 215 8.37 -4.07 12.63
N ASN A 216 7.64 -4.81 13.46
CA ASN A 216 8.18 -5.31 14.73
C ASN A 216 9.43 -6.15 14.53
N ARG A 217 9.39 -7.08 13.56
CA ARG A 217 10.55 -7.90 13.24
C ARG A 217 11.57 -7.06 12.50
N TRP A 218 11.15 -6.37 11.43
CA TRP A 218 12.07 -5.65 10.55
C TRP A 218 12.87 -4.57 11.27
N GLY A 219 12.22 -3.78 12.14
CA GLY A 219 12.86 -2.71 12.91
C GLY A 219 13.68 -3.18 14.10
N SER A 220 13.47 -4.42 14.57
CA SER A 220 14.21 -5.00 15.70
C SER A 220 15.45 -5.80 15.27
N LEU A 221 15.61 -6.08 13.97
CA LEU A 221 16.76 -6.83 13.48
C LEU A 221 18.05 -6.02 13.65
N SER A 222 19.03 -6.60 14.34
CA SER A 222 20.39 -6.07 14.33
C SER A 222 20.93 -6.10 12.89
N ARG A 223 21.64 -5.05 12.48
CA ARG A 223 22.30 -4.98 11.15
C ARG A 223 23.24 -6.14 10.88
N THR A 224 23.75 -6.79 11.92
CA THR A 224 24.66 -7.95 11.82
C THR A 224 23.93 -9.29 11.73
N HIS A 225 22.60 -9.32 11.90
CA HIS A 225 21.83 -10.56 11.84
C HIS A 225 21.69 -11.02 10.37
N PRO A 226 21.86 -12.32 10.05
CA PRO A 226 21.75 -12.82 8.68
C PRO A 226 20.41 -12.48 8.00
N GLU A 227 19.30 -12.56 8.73
CA GLU A 227 17.97 -12.14 8.22
C GLU A 227 17.93 -10.65 7.85
N SER A 228 18.66 -9.80 8.58
CA SER A 228 18.76 -8.37 8.26
C SER A 228 19.41 -8.16 6.91
N VAL A 229 20.39 -8.99 6.53
CA VAL A 229 21.08 -8.89 5.23
C VAL A 229 20.11 -9.24 4.10
N SER A 230 19.39 -10.36 4.22
CA SER A 230 18.41 -10.79 3.22
C SER A 230 17.27 -9.78 3.04
N LEU A 231 16.73 -9.27 4.17
CA LEU A 231 15.71 -8.24 4.14
C LEU A 231 16.24 -6.93 3.54
N SER A 232 17.45 -6.51 3.91
CA SER A 232 18.07 -5.30 3.35
C SER A 232 18.28 -5.44 1.84
N LEU A 233 18.66 -6.62 1.33
CA LEU A 233 18.76 -6.86 -0.11
C LEU A 233 17.41 -6.72 -0.82
N SER A 234 16.32 -7.12 -0.17
CA SER A 234 14.96 -6.99 -0.73
C SER A 234 14.43 -5.55 -0.65
N LEU A 235 14.83 -4.79 0.38
CA LEU A 235 14.41 -3.41 0.62
C LEU A 235 15.29 -2.36 -0.08
N ASN A 236 16.52 -2.68 -0.47
CA ASN A 236 17.48 -1.70 -0.98
C ASN A 236 17.07 -1.06 -2.32
N ARG A 237 16.16 -1.69 -3.07
CA ARG A 237 15.65 -1.17 -4.35
C ARG A 237 14.50 -0.20 -4.17
N LEU A 238 13.89 -0.14 -2.99
CA LEU A 238 12.80 0.77 -2.70
C LEU A 238 13.33 2.21 -2.71
N THR A 239 12.72 3.01 -3.58
CA THR A 239 12.98 4.45 -3.72
C THR A 239 11.88 5.30 -3.12
N ALA A 240 10.70 4.73 -2.88
CA ALA A 240 9.58 5.37 -2.22
C ALA A 240 9.01 4.46 -1.13
N PHE A 241 8.71 5.04 0.03
CA PHE A 241 8.01 4.37 1.12
C PHE A 241 6.89 5.28 1.64
N HIS A 242 5.66 4.76 1.64
CA HIS A 242 4.49 5.44 2.18
C HIS A 242 3.93 4.62 3.33
N TYR A 243 3.83 5.23 4.50
CA TYR A 243 3.35 4.58 5.71
C TYR A 243 2.14 5.31 6.28
N THR A 244 1.07 4.54 6.48
CA THR A 244 -0.19 5.01 7.04
C THR A 244 -0.57 4.15 8.23
N ALA A 245 -0.81 4.78 9.36
CA ALA A 245 -1.38 4.15 10.54
C ALA A 245 -2.17 5.18 11.33
N VAL A 246 -3.29 4.80 11.94
CA VAL A 246 -4.07 5.74 12.76
C VAL A 246 -3.70 5.56 14.23
N PHE A 247 -3.05 6.59 14.77
CA PHE A 247 -2.53 6.67 16.15
C PHE A 247 -1.69 5.45 16.57
N PRO A 248 -0.64 5.07 15.82
CA PRO A 248 0.28 4.04 16.28
C PRO A 248 1.04 4.52 17.52
N PHE A 249 1.49 3.58 18.36
CA PHE A 249 2.38 3.90 19.47
C PHE A 249 3.71 4.45 18.97
N TYR A 250 4.31 5.44 19.63
CA TYR A 250 5.57 6.07 19.21
C TYR A 250 6.71 5.06 19.15
N ASN A 251 6.70 4.07 20.05
CA ASN A 251 7.70 2.99 20.07
C ASN A 251 7.58 2.09 18.83
N HIS A 252 6.37 1.93 18.29
CA HIS A 252 6.11 1.22 17.05
C HIS A 252 6.53 2.06 15.84
N VAL A 253 6.22 3.37 15.83
CA VAL A 253 6.72 4.31 14.81
C VAL A 253 8.25 4.24 14.72
N LYS A 254 8.96 4.15 15.85
CA LYS A 254 10.41 3.94 15.87
C LYS A 254 10.83 2.67 15.09
N LEU A 255 10.12 1.56 15.25
CA LEU A 255 10.41 0.30 14.54
C LEU A 255 10.18 0.41 13.03
N VAL A 256 9.13 1.14 12.63
CA VAL A 256 8.87 1.46 11.21
C VAL A 256 10.02 2.29 10.64
N LEU A 257 10.47 3.33 11.35
CA LEU A 257 11.58 4.18 10.91
C LEU A 257 12.92 3.42 10.91
N ASP A 258 13.14 2.51 11.86
CA ASP A 258 14.31 1.63 11.86
C ASP A 258 14.30 0.66 10.66
N SER A 259 13.12 0.21 10.23
CA SER A 259 12.94 -0.56 8.99
C SER A 259 13.25 0.29 7.75
N ALA A 260 12.81 1.55 7.71
CA ALA A 260 13.11 2.49 6.63
C ALA A 260 14.62 2.75 6.48
N LYS A 261 15.40 2.67 7.57
CA LYS A 261 16.87 2.77 7.52
C LYS A 261 17.55 1.61 6.76
N LEU A 262 16.85 0.48 6.55
CA LEU A 262 17.31 -0.63 5.71
C LEU A 262 17.10 -0.36 4.21
N MET A 263 16.23 0.58 3.84
CA MET A 263 15.94 0.98 2.46
C MET A 263 17.02 1.97 1.97
N THR A 264 18.20 1.47 1.61
CA THR A 264 19.37 2.32 1.35
C THR A 264 19.22 3.25 0.13
N SER A 265 18.34 2.92 -0.84
CA SER A 265 18.04 3.77 -2.01
C SER A 265 16.80 4.64 -1.84
N LEU A 266 16.27 4.76 -0.62
CA LEU A 266 15.04 5.51 -0.36
C LEU A 266 15.22 7.00 -0.68
N ARG A 267 14.41 7.52 -1.59
CA ARG A 267 14.40 8.92 -2.05
C ARG A 267 13.17 9.68 -1.57
N SER A 268 12.04 9.00 -1.39
CA SER A 268 10.78 9.59 -0.95
C SER A 268 10.22 8.85 0.25
N LEU A 269 9.86 9.58 1.31
CA LEU A 269 9.20 9.05 2.50
C LEU A 269 7.92 9.85 2.75
N SER A 270 6.79 9.16 2.89
CA SER A 270 5.51 9.77 3.22
C SER A 270 4.94 9.10 4.46
N VAL A 271 4.44 9.90 5.41
CA VAL A 271 3.94 9.40 6.70
C VAL A 271 2.62 10.06 7.07
N ARG A 272 1.64 9.22 7.39
CA ARG A 272 0.35 9.57 8.00
C ARG A 272 0.18 8.80 9.31
N LEU A 273 0.08 9.52 10.43
CA LEU A 273 -0.15 8.98 11.78
C LEU A 273 -1.55 9.32 12.31
N ALA A 274 -2.27 10.24 11.68
CA ALA A 274 -3.63 10.62 12.01
C ALA A 274 -4.66 10.00 11.05
N PRO A 275 -5.94 9.93 11.44
CA PRO A 275 -7.02 9.59 10.52
C PRO A 275 -7.09 10.58 9.35
N CYS A 276 -7.42 10.09 8.15
CA CYS A 276 -7.63 10.97 6.99
C CYS A 276 -8.87 11.87 7.15
N LEU A 277 -8.95 12.95 6.36
CA LEU A 277 -10.11 13.84 6.35
C LEU A 277 -11.40 13.04 6.06
N ASN A 278 -12.37 13.14 6.99
CA ASN A 278 -13.65 12.41 7.02
C ASN A 278 -13.61 10.98 7.60
N ASP A 279 -12.47 10.51 8.11
CA ASP A 279 -12.45 9.31 8.92
C ASP A 279 -13.12 9.57 10.28
N LYS A 280 -13.97 8.64 10.70
CA LYS A 280 -14.72 8.69 11.97
C LYS A 280 -14.08 7.83 13.06
N ALA A 281 -12.87 7.34 12.84
CA ALA A 281 -12.16 6.49 13.79
C ALA A 281 -12.11 7.09 15.20
N THR A 282 -11.83 8.39 15.32
CA THR A 282 -11.81 9.10 16.62
C THR A 282 -13.20 9.20 17.26
N GLU A 283 -14.23 9.57 16.49
CA GLU A 283 -15.62 9.68 16.99
C GLU A 283 -16.18 8.33 17.48
N LEU A 284 -15.80 7.24 16.81
CA LEU A 284 -16.25 5.88 17.14
C LEU A 284 -15.61 5.39 18.46
N GLU A 285 -14.32 5.66 18.65
CA GLU A 285 -13.55 5.16 19.80
C GLU A 285 -13.60 6.08 21.03
N GLN A 286 -13.91 7.37 20.87
CA GLN A 286 -14.16 8.31 21.98
C GLN A 286 -15.34 7.92 22.89
N ARG A 287 -16.12 6.89 22.52
CA ARG A 287 -17.18 6.30 23.34
C ARG A 287 -16.66 5.30 24.38
N GLY A 288 -15.37 4.95 24.33
CA GLY A 288 -14.72 4.02 25.24
C GLY A 288 -14.12 4.68 26.49
N SER A 289 -13.23 3.96 27.17
CA SER A 289 -12.54 4.37 28.42
C SER A 289 -11.17 5.02 28.19
N MET A 290 -10.77 5.20 26.94
CA MET A 290 -9.51 5.84 26.56
C MET A 290 -9.40 7.29 27.06
N ASP A 291 -8.22 7.67 27.60
CA ASP A 291 -7.88 9.08 27.78
C ASP A 291 -7.68 9.70 26.39
N PRO A 292 -8.47 10.71 26.00
CA PRO A 292 -8.37 11.31 24.68
C PRO A 292 -7.01 11.96 24.42
N SER A 293 -6.20 12.26 25.45
CA SER A 293 -4.89 12.90 25.34
C SER A 293 -3.80 11.92 24.87
N ASP A 294 -3.91 10.65 25.26
CA ASP A 294 -2.86 9.65 25.04
C ASP A 294 -2.53 9.45 23.55
N PRO A 295 -3.50 9.23 22.63
CA PRO A 295 -3.19 9.09 21.21
C PRO A 295 -2.50 10.33 20.62
N TRP A 296 -2.88 11.53 21.05
CA TRP A 296 -2.28 12.76 20.55
C TRP A 296 -0.84 12.96 21.05
N MET A 297 -0.55 12.63 22.31
CA MET A 297 0.81 12.65 22.84
C MET A 297 1.72 11.64 22.12
N GLU A 298 1.20 10.44 21.84
CA GLU A 298 1.88 9.40 21.07
C GLU A 298 2.15 9.86 19.63
N LEU A 299 1.20 10.55 19.00
CA LEU A 299 1.34 11.13 17.66
C LEU A 299 2.42 12.23 17.62
N ALA A 300 2.40 13.17 18.56
CA ALA A 300 3.39 14.25 18.63
C ALA A 300 4.82 13.68 18.85
N THR A 301 4.94 12.70 19.74
CA THR A 301 6.20 11.97 19.97
C THR A 301 6.63 11.20 18.72
N GLY A 302 5.68 10.53 18.04
CA GLY A 302 5.90 9.86 16.77
C GLY A 302 6.46 10.79 15.70
N TYR A 303 5.88 11.98 15.53
CA TYR A 303 6.38 12.97 14.57
C TYR A 303 7.75 13.55 14.94
N THR A 304 8.08 13.63 16.22
CA THR A 304 9.44 13.99 16.67
C THR A 304 10.46 12.95 16.20
N LEU A 305 10.13 11.65 16.33
CA LEU A 305 10.97 10.57 15.83
C LEU A 305 11.08 10.59 14.29
N VAL A 306 9.96 10.86 13.60
CA VAL A 306 9.94 11.02 12.13
C VAL A 306 10.87 12.14 11.71
N ALA A 307 10.84 13.30 12.36
CA ALA A 307 11.69 14.45 12.05
C ALA A 307 13.18 14.08 12.11
N HIS A 308 13.60 13.42 13.19
CA HIS A 308 14.99 12.96 13.34
C HIS A 308 15.36 11.89 12.31
N ALA A 309 14.47 10.94 12.03
CA ALA A 309 14.72 9.92 11.02
C ALA A 309 14.84 10.52 9.62
N VAL A 310 14.00 11.49 9.26
CA VAL A 310 14.06 12.22 7.98
C VAL A 310 15.39 12.95 7.83
N ARG A 311 15.85 13.63 8.88
CA ARG A 311 17.18 14.27 8.90
C ARG A 311 18.30 13.24 8.65
N ASP A 312 18.28 12.13 9.39
CA ASP A 312 19.30 11.08 9.29
C ASP A 312 19.30 10.37 7.94
N LEU A 313 18.11 10.10 7.37
CA LEU A 313 17.94 9.52 6.04
C LEU A 313 18.30 10.53 4.94
N GLY A 314 18.05 11.82 5.16
CA GLY A 314 18.43 12.92 4.29
C GLY A 314 19.94 13.03 4.14
N ASN A 315 20.70 12.74 5.18
CA ASN A 315 22.17 12.66 5.12
C ASN A 315 22.69 11.49 4.27
N LYS A 316 21.81 10.60 3.81
CA LYS A 316 22.15 9.45 2.97
C LYS A 316 21.60 9.61 1.54
N SER A 317 20.30 9.43 1.37
CA SER A 317 19.67 9.30 0.05
C SER A 317 18.27 9.92 -0.05
N LEU A 318 17.64 10.26 1.07
CA LEU A 318 16.29 10.83 1.08
C LEU A 318 16.30 12.27 0.56
N VAL A 319 15.39 12.56 -0.36
CA VAL A 319 15.27 13.88 -1.03
C VAL A 319 13.87 14.48 -0.85
N HIS A 320 12.85 13.64 -0.70
CA HIS A 320 11.47 14.06 -0.51
C HIS A 320 10.91 13.47 0.79
N PHE A 321 10.28 14.32 1.58
CA PHE A 321 9.52 13.91 2.75
C PHE A 321 8.13 14.57 2.72
N CYS A 322 7.08 13.80 3.00
CA CYS A 322 5.71 14.28 3.11
C CYS A 322 5.12 13.88 4.48
N ALA A 323 4.68 14.87 5.25
CA ALA A 323 3.86 14.66 6.44
C ALA A 323 2.38 14.83 6.07
N CYS A 324 1.72 13.74 5.72
CA CYS A 324 0.37 13.75 5.15
C CYS A 324 -0.71 14.26 6.12
N ASP A 325 -0.40 14.39 7.40
CA ASP A 325 -1.31 14.94 8.41
C ASP A 325 -1.37 16.48 8.39
N TYR A 326 -0.53 17.15 7.60
CA TYR A 326 -0.61 18.61 7.35
C TYR A 326 -1.91 19.04 6.65
N GLU A 327 -2.59 18.09 6.00
CA GLU A 327 -3.92 18.29 5.45
C GLU A 327 -4.93 18.69 6.54
N SER A 328 -4.72 18.26 7.79
CA SER A 328 -5.53 18.65 8.94
C SER A 328 -5.12 20.03 9.45
N ASP A 329 -6.01 21.03 9.29
CA ASP A 329 -5.81 22.39 9.82
C ASP A 329 -5.56 22.40 11.34
N ALA A 330 -6.14 21.45 12.08
CA ALA A 330 -6.00 21.34 13.53
C ALA A 330 -4.60 20.88 13.96
N LEU A 331 -3.95 20.00 13.17
CA LEU A 331 -2.64 19.45 13.50
C LEU A 331 -1.49 20.30 12.96
N ARG A 332 -1.76 21.09 11.91
CA ARG A 332 -0.74 21.88 11.22
C ARG A 332 0.15 22.73 12.15
N PRO A 333 -0.36 23.47 13.16
CA PRO A 333 0.50 24.29 14.01
C PRO A 333 1.51 23.48 14.83
N GLU A 334 1.05 22.38 15.43
CA GLU A 334 1.89 21.49 16.25
C GLU A 334 2.92 20.76 15.39
N LEU A 335 2.49 20.17 14.27
CA LEU A 335 3.40 19.50 13.35
C LEU A 335 4.41 20.46 12.72
N SER A 336 4.03 21.72 12.49
CA SER A 336 4.94 22.78 12.04
C SER A 336 6.00 23.07 13.08
N ALA A 337 5.64 23.18 14.35
CA ALA A 337 6.61 23.38 15.42
C ALA A 337 7.60 22.21 15.52
N ILE A 338 7.09 20.97 15.58
CA ILE A 338 7.91 19.76 15.73
C ILE A 338 8.88 19.57 14.55
N LEU A 339 8.38 19.67 13.31
CA LEU A 339 9.21 19.39 12.13
C LEU A 339 10.19 20.54 11.85
N THR A 340 9.80 21.80 12.10
CA THR A 340 10.70 22.94 11.88
C THR A 340 11.83 22.99 12.92
N ASP A 341 11.60 22.55 14.16
CA ASP A 341 12.66 22.46 15.18
C ASP A 341 13.83 21.57 14.73
N VAL A 342 13.53 20.47 14.01
CA VAL A 342 14.55 19.51 13.57
C VAL A 342 15.04 19.76 12.14
N LEU A 343 14.15 20.18 11.23
CA LEU A 343 14.43 20.33 9.80
C LEU A 343 14.62 21.79 9.36
N GLY A 344 14.22 22.78 10.17
CA GLY A 344 14.22 24.20 9.77
C GLY A 344 15.61 24.76 9.47
N ASP A 345 16.62 24.38 10.26
CA ASP A 345 18.00 24.84 10.09
C ASP A 345 18.82 24.01 9.09
N SER A 346 18.16 23.15 8.30
CA SER A 346 18.84 22.16 7.46
C SER A 346 18.76 22.49 5.96
N GLU A 347 19.15 21.53 5.12
CA GLU A 347 19.06 21.61 3.65
C GLU A 347 17.65 21.34 3.11
N TRP A 348 16.66 21.16 4.00
CA TRP A 348 15.28 20.87 3.66
C TRP A 348 14.48 22.18 3.48
N ALA A 349 13.82 22.31 2.34
CA ALA A 349 12.88 23.40 2.08
C ALA A 349 11.44 22.90 2.19
N HIS A 350 10.61 23.64 2.93
CA HIS A 350 9.20 23.34 3.16
C HIS A 350 8.30 24.13 2.23
N ASP A 351 7.27 23.50 1.68
CA ASP A 351 6.31 24.13 0.76
C ASP A 351 5.08 24.76 1.46
N GLY A 352 5.00 24.69 2.80
CA GLY A 352 3.85 25.15 3.58
C GLY A 352 2.67 24.16 3.61
N HIS A 353 2.70 23.10 2.81
CA HIS A 353 1.63 22.11 2.65
C HIS A 353 2.03 20.71 3.12
N GLY A 354 3.09 20.61 3.91
CA GLY A 354 3.54 19.35 4.49
C GLY A 354 4.49 18.57 3.59
N ASN A 355 5.10 19.20 2.59
CA ASN A 355 6.18 18.60 1.81
C ASN A 355 7.51 19.30 2.08
N TRP A 356 8.55 18.49 2.28
CA TRP A 356 9.93 18.93 2.38
C TRP A 356 10.74 18.36 1.23
N VAL A 357 11.51 19.23 0.57
CA VAL A 357 12.41 18.88 -0.53
C VAL A 357 13.83 19.27 -0.15
N LYS A 358 14.75 18.31 -0.20
CA LYS A 358 16.15 18.55 0.08
C LYS A 358 16.83 19.21 -1.11
N GLY A 359 17.59 20.28 -0.86
CA GLY A 359 18.42 20.95 -1.88
C GLY A 359 17.69 22.00 -2.74
N ALA A 360 16.44 22.32 -2.43
CA ALA A 360 15.72 23.45 -3.03
C ALA A 360 15.96 24.72 -2.19
N LYS A 361 17.15 25.33 -2.27
CA LYS A 361 17.39 26.69 -1.77
C LYS A 361 17.61 27.64 -2.94
#